data_AF-A0A0F9UL06-F1
#
_entry.id   AF-A0A0F9UL06-F1
#
_cell.length_a   1.000
_cell.length_b   1.000
_cell.length_c   1.000
_cell.angle_alpha   90.00
_cell.angle_beta   90.00
_cell.angle_gamma   90.00
#
_symmetry.space_group_name_H-M   'P 1'
#
loop_
_entity.id
_entity.type
_entity.pdbx_description
1 polymer ?
#
loop_
_entity_poly.entity_id
_entity_poly.type
_entity_poly.pdbx_seq_one_letter_code
_entity_poly.pdbx_strand_id
1 'polypeptide(L)' 'MTDVDPWKHRSENMSCYSCMWFVEKARTNPAPEEQAPLGRCRRRCPTMNGYPAVFAHDWCGDHKLDENKI' A
#
# COMPACT_ATOMS: atom_id res chain seq x y z
N MET A 1 -9.06 16.70 23.52
CA MET A 1 -8.63 15.55 22.70
C MET A 1 -7.95 16.14 21.49
N THR A 2 -6.63 15.98 21.35
CA THR A 2 -5.94 16.48 20.16
C THR A 2 -6.33 15.61 18.99
N ASP A 3 -7.07 16.18 18.04
CA ASP A 3 -7.39 15.60 16.73
C ASP A 3 -6.07 15.44 15.96
N VAL A 4 -5.37 14.33 16.17
CA VAL A 4 -4.16 14.03 15.42
C VAL A 4 -4.63 13.51 14.07
N ASP A 5 -4.63 14.40 13.06
CA ASP A 5 -4.98 14.02 11.69
C ASP A 5 -4.18 12.78 11.27
N PRO A 6 -4.83 11.63 11.04
CA PRO A 6 -4.13 10.42 10.64
C PRO A 6 -3.47 10.59 9.27
N TRP A 7 -3.84 11.59 8.47
CA TRP A 7 -3.28 11.87 7.15
C TRP A 7 -2.12 12.86 7.14
N LYS A 8 -1.72 13.40 8.29
CA LYS A 8 -0.63 14.40 8.39
C LYS A 8 0.72 13.94 7.84
N HIS A 9 0.89 12.63 7.65
CA HIS A 9 2.11 12.00 7.10
C HIS A 9 1.91 11.42 5.70
N ARG A 10 0.77 11.69 5.04
CA ARG A 10 0.64 11.43 3.61
C ARG A 10 1.57 12.41 2.87
N SER A 11 2.52 11.88 2.13
CA SER A 11 3.37 12.64 1.22
C SER A 11 3.41 11.93 -0.14
N GLU A 12 3.81 12.64 -1.18
CA GLU A 12 3.85 12.12 -2.55
C GLU A 12 4.69 10.84 -2.67
N ASN A 13 5.74 10.70 -1.84
CA ASN A 13 6.63 9.54 -1.82
C ASN A 13 6.19 8.44 -0.83
N MET A 14 5.07 8.63 -0.13
CA MET A 14 4.51 7.66 0.82
C MET A 14 3.30 6.98 0.18
N SER A 15 3.54 5.92 -0.59
CA SER A 15 2.51 5.13 -1.26
C SER A 15 2.79 3.65 -1.11
N CYS A 16 1.76 2.80 -1.13
CA CYS A 16 1.89 1.35 -0.97
C CYS A 16 3.01 0.76 -1.83
N TYR A 17 3.26 1.30 -3.02
CA TYR A 17 4.38 0.93 -3.87
C TYR A 17 5.74 0.97 -3.14
N SER A 18 6.04 2.06 -2.44
CA SER A 18 7.27 2.26 -1.66
C SER A 18 7.22 1.61 -0.26
N CYS A 19 6.16 0.87 0.07
CA CYS A 19 6.01 0.23 1.38
C CYS A 19 6.76 -1.10 1.49
N MET A 20 7.43 -1.33 2.62
CA MET A 20 8.10 -2.61 2.90
C MET A 20 7.12 -3.79 3.00
N TRP A 21 5.86 -3.54 3.35
CA TRP A 21 4.85 -4.59 3.49
C TRP A 21 4.00 -4.84 2.25
N PHE A 22 4.04 -3.96 1.24
CA PHE A 22 3.31 -4.16 0.01
C PHE A 22 3.95 -5.25 -0.85
N VAL A 23 3.10 -6.07 -1.46
CA VAL A 23 3.48 -7.07 -2.46
C VAL A 23 2.53 -6.92 -3.62
N GLU A 24 3.07 -6.61 -4.81
CA GLU A 24 2.29 -6.57 -6.03
C GLU A 24 1.77 -7.97 -6.38
N LYS A 25 0.51 -8.05 -6.85
CA LYS A 25 -0.07 -9.30 -7.35
C LYS A 25 0.29 -9.44 -8.83
N ALA A 26 0.72 -10.65 -9.23
CA ALA A 26 0.96 -10.95 -10.65
C ALA A 26 -0.27 -10.63 -11.50
N ARG A 27 -0.06 -9.89 -12.60
CA ARG A 27 -1.12 -9.56 -13.56
C ARG A 27 -1.47 -10.82 -14.35
N THR A 28 -2.73 -11.25 -14.29
CA THR A 28 -3.20 -12.46 -14.99
C THR A 28 -3.78 -12.16 -16.38
N ASN A 29 -4.10 -10.90 -16.67
CA ASN A 29 -4.61 -10.41 -17.95
C ASN A 29 -3.91 -9.08 -18.28
N PRO A 30 -3.87 -8.64 -19.56
CA PRO A 30 -3.51 -7.27 -19.88
C PRO A 30 -4.60 -6.35 -19.30
N ALA A 31 -4.35 -5.83 -18.10
CA ALA A 31 -5.09 -4.67 -17.60
C ALA A 31 -4.75 -3.47 -18.50
N PRO A 32 -5.68 -2.50 -18.68
CA PRO A 32 -5.35 -1.24 -19.33
C PRO A 32 -4.07 -0.65 -18.72
N GLU A 33 -3.17 -0.11 -19.55
CA GLU A 33 -1.89 0.45 -19.08
C GLU A 33 -2.08 1.52 -17.99
N GLU A 34 -3.23 2.19 -18.00
CA GLU A 34 -3.61 3.25 -17.06
C GLU A 34 -4.00 2.74 -15.66
N GLN A 35 -4.13 1.42 -15.46
CA GLN A 35 -4.58 0.88 -14.18
C GLN A 35 -3.40 0.70 -13.20
N ALA A 36 -3.50 1.38 -12.05
CA ALA A 36 -2.52 1.28 -10.98
C ALA A 36 -2.29 -0.19 -10.56
N PRO A 37 -1.03 -0.60 -10.28
CA PRO A 37 -0.77 -1.97 -9.86
C PRO A 37 -1.54 -2.36 -8.60
N LEU A 38 -2.19 -3.52 -8.63
CA LEU A 38 -2.93 -4.08 -7.49
C LEU A 38 -2.01 -5.03 -6.69
N GLY A 39 -2.01 -4.90 -5.37
CA GLY A 39 -1.22 -5.76 -4.49
C GLY A 39 -1.90 -6.10 -3.18
N ARG A 40 -1.09 -6.51 -2.20
CA ARG A 40 -1.51 -6.95 -0.87
C ARG A 40 -0.63 -6.34 0.21
N CYS A 41 -1.24 -5.85 1.29
CA CYS A 41 -0.51 -5.34 2.46
C CYS A 41 -0.23 -6.45 3.47
N ARG A 42 1.05 -6.73 3.77
CA ARG A 42 1.47 -7.77 4.73
C ARG A 42 1.44 -7.36 6.20
N ARG A 43 1.34 -6.06 6.51
CA ARG A 43 1.45 -5.56 7.88
C ARG A 43 0.36 -6.09 8.81
N ARG A 44 -0.87 -6.18 8.31
CA ARG A 44 -2.05 -6.56 9.10
C ARG A 44 -2.51 -8.00 8.87
N CYS A 45 -1.62 -8.88 8.39
CA CYS A 45 -1.95 -10.29 8.24
C CYS A 45 -1.41 -11.12 9.42
N PRO A 46 -2.14 -12.12 9.90
CA PRO A 46 -3.46 -12.59 9.44
C PRO A 46 -4.62 -11.82 10.07
N THR A 47 -5.49 -11.25 9.22
CA THR A 47 -6.89 -11.06 9.62
C THR A 47 -7.68 -12.32 9.28
N MET A 48 -8.89 -12.49 9.83
CA MET A 48 -9.80 -13.59 9.46
C MET A 48 -10.10 -13.65 7.95
N ASN A 49 -9.79 -12.59 7.19
CA ASN A 49 -9.99 -12.48 5.74
C ASN A 49 -8.67 -12.38 4.94
N GLY A 50 -7.51 -12.67 5.56
CA GLY A 50 -6.20 -12.67 4.91
C GLY A 50 -5.52 -11.29 4.80
N TYR A 51 -4.82 -11.07 3.69
CA TYR A 51 -4.07 -9.84 3.39
C TYR A 51 -4.96 -8.80 2.69
N PRO A 52 -5.08 -7.55 3.19
CA PRO A 52 -5.84 -6.50 2.53
C PRO A 52 -5.36 -6.24 1.10
N ALA A 53 -6.30 -6.11 0.16
CA ALA A 53 -6.03 -5.65 -1.19
C ALA A 53 -5.88 -4.13 -1.21
N VAL A 54 -4.81 -3.64 -1.82
CA VAL A 54 -4.49 -2.20 -1.93
C VAL A 54 -3.89 -1.92 -3.31
N PHE A 55 -4.13 -0.74 -3.86
CA PHE A 55 -3.44 -0.23 -5.03
C PHE A 55 -2.06 0.31 -4.65
N ALA A 56 -1.14 0.32 -5.61
CA ALA A 56 0.22 0.84 -5.43
C ALA A 56 0.23 2.29 -4.95
N HIS A 57 -0.74 3.11 -5.36
CA HIS A 57 -0.84 4.53 -4.97
C HIS A 57 -1.63 4.76 -3.67
N ASP A 58 -2.14 3.70 -3.02
CA ASP A 58 -2.82 3.84 -1.73
C ASP A 58 -1.85 4.24 -0.62
N TRP A 59 -2.38 4.76 0.48
CA TRP A 59 -1.62 5.00 1.70
C TRP A 59 -2.42 4.50 2.92
N CYS A 60 -1.69 4.02 3.94
CA CYS A 60 -2.29 3.61 5.20
C CYS A 60 -1.52 4.25 6.36
N GLY A 61 -2.20 4.61 7.45
CA GLY A 61 -1.55 5.25 8.62
C GLY A 61 -0.39 4.47 9.24
N ASP A 62 -0.28 3.17 8.95
CA ASP A 62 0.81 2.33 9.45
C ASP A 62 2.04 2.32 8.54
N HIS A 63 2.01 3.01 7.39
CA HIS A 63 2.98 2.93 6.32
C HIS A 63 4.45 2.96 6.77
N LYS A 64 5.30 2.15 6.13
CA LYS A 64 6.75 2.17 6.34
C LYS A 64 7.49 1.98 5.03
N LEU A 65 8.34 2.96 4.72
CA LEU A 65 9.17 2.96 3.52
C LEU A 65 10.10 1.75 3.49
N ASP A 66 10.22 1.16 2.32
CA ASP A 66 11.26 0.20 1.99
C ASP A 66 12.43 0.96 1.35
N GLU A 67 13.58 0.96 2.02
CA GLU A 67 14.78 1.63 1.52
C GLU A 67 15.29 1.04 0.20
N ASN A 68 14.80 -0.16 -0.18
CA ASN A 68 15.17 -0.83 -1.42
C ASN A 68 14.12 -0.67 -2.54
N LYS A 69 12.97 -0.04 -2.26
CA LYS A 69 11.92 0.25 -3.27
C LYS A 69 11.84 1.76 -3.45
N ILE A 70 12.77 2.30 -4.23
CA ILE A 70 12.81 3.70 -4.64
C ILE A 70 12.54 3.75 -6.14
#